data_AF-A0A373JCH2-F1
#
_entry.id   AF-A0A373JCH2-F1
#
_cell.length_a   1.000
_cell.length_b   1.000
_cell.length_c   1.000
_cell.angle_alpha   90.00
_cell.angle_beta   90.00
_cell.angle_gamma   90.00
#
_symmetry.space_group_name_H-M   'P 1'
#
loop_
_entity.id
_entity.type
_entity.pdbx_description
1 polymer ?
#
loop_
_entity_poly.entity_id
_entity_poly.type
_entity_poly.pdbx_seq_one_letter_code
_entity_poly.pdbx_strand_id
1 'polypeptide(L)'
;MEKIIECVPNFSVSEAKDKKTFDAIIDCFRDVEGVKLLDYSSDADHNRSVVTVIGEPEPLKEVMVTAIGTAVKLIDMTKHVGQHPRMGCVDVVPFIPIRGTTVEEADALAKEVATEAAEKFGQPFFLYEDSAKGLKHSANLATIRKGQFEGMAEKIAADPETWTPDIGPSTIHPTGGATVIGARMPLIAYNINLSTSSVEIAQKIADKIRNIKGGFKYCKAMGVLLENKEDPSKNVAQVSMNLTNYTKTSIYTVFETVRMEARRYGVNVMGSEIIGLVPLQALVDCAAYYLGLNNLEESNCGFETKFTTDQVLETRL
;
A
#
# COMPACT_ATOMS: atom_id res chain seq x y z
N MET A 1 11.66 -13.62 -18.91
CA MET A 1 11.27 -12.43 -18.12
C MET A 1 10.64 -12.94 -16.85
N GLU A 2 11.27 -12.71 -15.70
CA GLU A 2 10.73 -13.14 -14.39
C GLU A 2 9.58 -12.21 -13.98
N LYS A 3 8.41 -12.80 -13.70
CA LYS A 3 7.24 -12.10 -13.17
C LYS A 3 7.47 -11.79 -11.71
N ILE A 4 7.30 -10.53 -11.30
CA ILE A 4 7.47 -10.10 -9.91
C ILE A 4 6.19 -9.43 -9.43
N ILE A 5 5.67 -9.92 -8.31
CA ILE A 5 4.52 -9.37 -7.60
C ILE A 5 5.00 -8.94 -6.21
N GLU A 6 4.56 -7.76 -5.78
CA GLU A 6 4.70 -7.30 -4.40
C GLU A 6 3.46 -7.72 -3.61
N CYS A 7 3.66 -8.19 -2.38
CA CYS A 7 2.61 -8.36 -1.40
C CYS A 7 2.92 -7.52 -0.15
N VAL A 8 1.91 -6.83 0.38
CA VAL A 8 2.08 -5.94 1.54
C VAL A 8 1.14 -6.33 2.68
N PRO A 9 1.23 -7.55 3.23
CA PRO A 9 0.29 -8.04 4.23
C PRO A 9 0.37 -7.24 5.54
N ASN A 10 -0.76 -7.11 6.22
CA ASN A 10 -0.87 -6.39 7.49
C ASN A 10 -1.33 -7.35 8.58
N PHE A 11 -0.53 -7.46 9.64
CA PHE A 11 -0.78 -8.36 10.75
C PHE A 11 -1.18 -7.58 12.01
N SER A 12 -2.16 -8.10 12.73
CA SER A 12 -2.66 -7.55 14.01
C SER A 12 -1.75 -8.01 15.17
N VAL A 13 -0.47 -7.67 15.07
CA VAL A 13 0.56 -7.89 16.08
C VAL A 13 1.63 -6.81 15.92
N SER A 14 2.31 -6.45 17.00
CA SER A 14 3.51 -5.61 16.96
C SER A 14 4.65 -6.29 17.71
N GLU A 15 5.88 -6.07 17.24
CA GLU A 15 7.10 -6.58 17.84
C GLU A 15 7.21 -6.23 19.33
N ALA A 16 6.84 -4.99 19.68
CA ALA A 16 6.91 -4.49 21.05
C ALA A 16 5.93 -5.17 22.02
N LYS A 17 4.76 -5.62 21.53
CA LYS A 17 3.73 -6.26 22.38
C LYS A 17 3.84 -7.78 22.40
N ASP A 18 4.19 -8.39 21.27
CA ASP A 18 4.37 -9.84 21.17
C ASP A 18 5.45 -10.18 20.14
N LYS A 19 6.70 -10.05 20.60
CA LYS A 19 7.88 -10.33 19.78
C LYS A 19 7.89 -11.76 19.24
N LYS A 20 7.44 -12.74 20.04
CA LYS A 20 7.48 -14.15 19.65
C LYS A 20 6.57 -14.43 18.46
N THR A 21 5.33 -13.94 18.51
CA THR A 21 4.38 -14.08 17.40
C THR A 21 4.83 -13.27 16.19
N PHE A 22 5.35 -12.06 16.41
CA PHE A 22 5.91 -11.22 15.35
C PHE A 22 7.05 -11.93 14.61
N ASP A 23 8.08 -12.40 15.33
CA ASP A 23 9.24 -13.09 14.75
C ASP A 23 8.80 -14.32 13.95
N ALA A 24 7.89 -15.13 14.50
CA ALA A 24 7.38 -16.33 13.82
C ALA A 24 6.70 -16.03 12.48
N ILE A 25 6.03 -14.87 12.35
CA ILE A 25 5.42 -14.41 11.10
C ILE A 25 6.49 -13.88 10.14
N ILE A 26 7.43 -13.06 10.61
CA ILE A 26 8.50 -12.51 9.76
C ILE A 26 9.40 -13.62 9.22
N ASP A 27 9.71 -14.62 10.04
CA ASP A 27 10.55 -15.75 9.67
C ASP A 27 9.94 -16.61 8.55
N CYS A 28 8.61 -16.56 8.34
CA CYS A 28 7.99 -17.20 7.17
C CYS A 28 8.54 -16.64 5.85
N PHE A 29 8.92 -15.35 5.80
CA PHE A 29 9.37 -14.67 4.59
C PHE A 29 10.89 -14.70 4.39
N ARG A 30 11.64 -15.27 5.34
CA ARG A 30 13.10 -15.33 5.29
C ARG A 30 13.57 -16.59 4.58
N ASP A 31 14.64 -16.45 3.80
CA ASP A 31 15.33 -17.56 3.12
C ASP A 31 14.41 -18.44 2.23
N VAL A 32 13.35 -17.85 1.67
CA VAL A 32 12.46 -18.50 0.71
C VAL A 32 12.95 -18.22 -0.71
N GLU A 33 13.32 -19.26 -1.44
CA GLU A 33 13.74 -19.14 -2.85
C GLU A 33 12.62 -18.52 -3.70
N GLY A 34 12.98 -17.54 -4.55
CA GLY A 34 12.00 -16.81 -5.36
C GLY A 34 11.18 -15.75 -4.61
N VAL A 35 11.45 -15.52 -3.32
CA VAL A 35 10.82 -14.50 -2.48
C VAL A 35 11.87 -13.65 -1.78
N LYS A 36 11.62 -12.36 -1.63
CA LYS A 36 12.47 -11.42 -0.90
C LYS A 36 11.65 -10.52 0.00
N LEU A 37 11.90 -10.63 1.30
CA LEU A 37 11.47 -9.64 2.28
C LEU A 37 12.24 -8.32 2.05
N LEU A 38 11.53 -7.25 1.72
CA LEU A 38 12.12 -5.94 1.45
C LEU A 38 12.16 -5.06 2.70
N ASP A 39 11.06 -5.02 3.44
CA ASP A 39 10.90 -4.17 4.60
C ASP A 39 9.83 -4.73 5.53
N TYR A 40 9.87 -4.32 6.80
CA TYR A 40 8.75 -4.44 7.71
C TYR A 40 8.72 -3.26 8.68
N SER A 41 7.52 -2.79 9.00
CA SER A 41 7.29 -1.75 9.98
C SER A 41 6.34 -2.28 11.04
N SER A 42 6.69 -2.07 12.32
CA SER A 42 5.87 -2.49 13.46
C SER A 42 5.65 -1.29 14.39
N ASP A 43 4.39 -1.03 14.72
CA ASP A 43 3.98 0.07 15.57
C ASP A 43 3.27 -0.46 16.83
N ALA A 44 3.79 -0.09 18.00
CA ALA A 44 3.29 -0.54 19.30
C ALA A 44 1.91 0.04 19.65
N ASP A 45 1.67 1.31 19.34
CA ASP A 45 0.41 2.00 19.68
C ASP A 45 -0.74 1.48 18.80
N HIS A 46 -0.47 1.29 17.52
CA HIS A 46 -1.39 0.69 16.56
C HIS A 46 -1.51 -0.83 16.73
N ASN A 47 -0.57 -1.46 17.44
CA ASN A 47 -0.41 -2.92 17.58
C ASN A 47 -0.50 -3.65 16.24
N ARG A 48 0.21 -3.12 15.23
CA ARG A 48 0.09 -3.55 13.85
C ARG A 48 1.47 -3.62 13.21
N SER A 49 1.66 -4.64 12.38
CA SER A 49 2.84 -4.82 11.56
C SER A 49 2.46 -4.83 10.09
N VAL A 50 3.26 -4.15 9.28
CA VAL A 50 3.19 -4.15 7.82
C VAL A 50 4.45 -4.80 7.33
N VAL A 51 4.31 -5.80 6.47
CA VAL A 51 5.43 -6.50 5.84
C VAL A 51 5.38 -6.19 4.36
N THR A 52 6.52 -5.92 3.75
CA THR A 52 6.66 -5.68 2.31
C THR A 52 7.53 -6.78 1.74
N VAL A 53 6.96 -7.62 0.90
CA VAL A 53 7.63 -8.78 0.28
C VAL A 53 7.42 -8.75 -1.22
N ILE A 54 8.42 -9.14 -1.99
CA ILE A 54 8.30 -9.35 -3.44
C ILE A 54 8.66 -10.78 -3.78
N GLY A 55 8.10 -11.33 -4.84
CA GLY A 55 8.48 -12.65 -5.30
C GLY A 55 7.85 -13.05 -6.62
N GLU A 56 8.26 -14.22 -7.09
CA GLU A 56 7.58 -14.93 -8.17
C GLU A 56 6.20 -15.43 -7.71
N PRO A 57 5.21 -15.57 -8.61
CA PRO A 57 3.83 -15.87 -8.21
C PRO A 57 3.69 -17.12 -7.32
N GLU A 58 4.27 -18.26 -7.71
CA GLU A 58 4.07 -19.52 -6.97
C GLU A 58 4.79 -19.51 -5.60
N PRO A 59 6.09 -19.15 -5.50
CA PRO A 59 6.73 -19.04 -4.18
C PRO A 59 6.05 -18.00 -3.26
N LEU A 60 5.57 -16.89 -3.83
CA LEU A 60 4.85 -15.86 -3.08
C LEU A 60 3.50 -16.36 -2.56
N LYS A 61 2.80 -17.22 -3.31
CA LYS A 61 1.57 -17.88 -2.85
C LYS A 61 1.84 -18.76 -1.63
N GLU A 62 2.79 -19.69 -1.75
CA GLU A 62 3.09 -20.68 -0.72
C GLU A 62 3.49 -20.01 0.60
N VAL A 63 4.35 -18.99 0.52
CA VAL A 63 4.79 -18.25 1.71
C VAL A 63 3.66 -17.45 2.34
N MET A 64 2.77 -16.86 1.52
CA MET A 64 1.64 -16.10 2.04
C MET A 64 0.60 -16.98 2.71
N VAL A 65 0.28 -18.14 2.14
CA VAL A 65 -0.60 -19.15 2.77
C VAL A 65 -0.01 -19.59 4.12
N THR A 66 1.30 -19.85 4.16
CA THR A 66 2.01 -20.20 5.39
C THR A 66 1.94 -19.09 6.44
N ALA A 67 2.21 -17.85 6.06
CA ALA A 67 2.16 -16.70 6.97
C ALA A 67 0.74 -16.44 7.52
N ILE A 68 -0.30 -16.61 6.68
CA ILE A 68 -1.70 -16.53 7.13
C ILE A 68 -1.99 -17.62 8.15
N GLY A 69 -1.60 -18.87 7.88
CA GLY A 69 -1.76 -19.98 8.82
C GLY A 69 -1.07 -19.75 10.15
N THR A 70 0.16 -19.24 10.13
CA THR A 70 0.93 -18.86 11.33
C THR A 70 0.20 -17.78 12.12
N ALA A 71 -0.31 -16.75 11.46
CA ALA A 71 -1.06 -15.68 12.11
C ALA A 71 -2.38 -16.18 12.73
N VAL A 72 -3.16 -16.99 12.01
CA VAL A 72 -4.42 -17.59 12.52
C VAL A 72 -4.16 -18.45 13.75
N LYS A 73 -3.03 -19.17 13.79
CA LYS A 73 -2.65 -20.03 14.91
C LYS A 73 -2.18 -19.27 16.14
N LEU A 74 -1.46 -18.15 15.96
CA LEU A 74 -0.75 -17.48 17.05
C LEU A 74 -1.46 -16.22 17.56
N ILE A 75 -2.26 -15.56 16.73
CA ILE A 75 -2.95 -14.32 17.08
C ILE A 75 -4.40 -14.64 17.48
N ASP A 76 -4.76 -14.23 18.70
CA ASP A 76 -6.14 -14.28 19.19
C ASP A 76 -6.77 -12.88 19.15
N MET A 77 -7.60 -12.64 18.13
CA MET A 77 -8.26 -11.35 17.91
C MET A 77 -9.23 -10.97 19.04
N THR A 78 -9.73 -11.93 19.83
CA THR A 78 -10.59 -11.64 20.97
C THR A 78 -9.87 -10.90 22.10
N LYS A 79 -8.53 -10.95 22.10
CA LYS A 79 -7.65 -10.27 23.07
C LYS A 79 -6.87 -9.10 22.45
N HIS A 80 -6.92 -8.95 21.13
CA HIS A 80 -6.12 -7.96 20.42
C HIS A 80 -6.69 -6.54 20.59
N VAL A 81 -5.85 -5.60 21.06
CA VAL A 81 -6.21 -4.18 21.19
C VAL A 81 -5.11 -3.31 20.57
N GLY A 82 -5.51 -2.41 19.66
CA GLY A 82 -4.65 -1.46 18.98
C GLY A 82 -5.45 -0.26 18.48
N GLN A 83 -4.79 0.88 18.29
CA GLN A 83 -5.46 2.11 17.81
C GLN A 83 -5.88 2.03 16.33
N HIS A 84 -5.23 1.16 15.54
CA HIS A 84 -5.55 1.00 14.13
C HIS A 84 -6.80 0.13 13.93
N PRO A 85 -7.77 0.55 13.09
CA PRO A 85 -8.91 -0.29 12.74
C PRO A 85 -8.46 -1.61 12.12
N ARG A 86 -8.96 -2.72 12.65
CA ARG A 86 -8.61 -4.08 12.22
C ARG A 86 -9.81 -5.01 12.29
N MET A 87 -9.88 -6.01 11.42
CA MET A 87 -10.96 -7.00 11.46
C MET A 87 -10.49 -8.46 11.50
N GLY A 88 -9.19 -8.72 11.39
CA GLY A 88 -8.62 -10.07 11.48
C GLY A 88 -7.15 -10.10 11.88
N CYS A 89 -6.66 -11.29 12.17
CA CYS A 89 -5.26 -11.55 12.53
C CYS A 89 -4.31 -11.15 11.39
N VAL A 90 -4.73 -11.41 10.16
CA VAL A 90 -4.23 -10.77 8.93
C VAL A 90 -5.35 -9.88 8.39
N ASP A 91 -5.14 -8.58 8.43
CA ASP A 91 -6.18 -7.59 8.24
C ASP A 91 -6.36 -7.21 6.76
N VAL A 92 -5.27 -7.08 6.01
CA VAL A 92 -5.30 -7.02 4.53
C VAL A 92 -4.07 -7.68 3.93
N VAL A 93 -4.26 -8.30 2.77
CA VAL A 93 -3.22 -8.92 1.94
C VAL A 93 -3.33 -8.39 0.51
N PRO A 94 -2.70 -7.26 0.19
CA PRO A 94 -2.72 -6.69 -1.14
C PRO A 94 -1.66 -7.37 -2.03
N PHE A 95 -2.01 -7.66 -3.28
CA PHE A 95 -1.08 -8.10 -4.32
C PHE A 95 -0.94 -7.00 -5.39
N ILE A 96 0.29 -6.66 -5.73
CA ILE A 96 0.61 -5.51 -6.59
C ILE A 96 1.52 -6.00 -7.72
N PRO A 97 1.13 -5.82 -8.99
CA PRO A 97 1.99 -6.18 -10.11
C PRO A 97 3.17 -5.20 -10.20
N ILE A 98 4.40 -5.73 -10.21
CA ILE A 98 5.63 -4.90 -10.28
C ILE A 98 6.31 -5.05 -11.64
N ARG A 99 6.63 -6.28 -12.07
CA ARG A 99 7.39 -6.51 -13.30
C ARG A 99 6.85 -7.72 -14.06
N GLY A 100 6.68 -7.56 -15.37
CA GLY A 100 6.32 -8.66 -16.27
C GLY A 100 4.97 -9.32 -15.95
N THR A 101 4.09 -8.63 -15.23
CA THR A 101 2.82 -9.17 -14.75
C THR A 101 1.73 -8.10 -14.74
N THR A 102 0.46 -8.52 -14.72
CA THR A 102 -0.70 -7.63 -14.78
C THR A 102 -1.52 -7.65 -13.49
N VAL A 103 -2.45 -6.70 -13.36
CA VAL A 103 -3.38 -6.67 -12.21
C VAL A 103 -4.26 -7.92 -12.21
N GLU A 104 -4.65 -8.43 -13.37
CA GLU A 104 -5.46 -9.64 -13.52
C GLU A 104 -4.70 -10.88 -13.03
N GLU A 105 -3.40 -10.98 -13.30
CA GLU A 105 -2.56 -12.06 -12.79
C GLU A 105 -2.36 -11.96 -11.27
N ALA A 106 -2.16 -10.75 -10.74
CA ALA A 106 -2.12 -10.52 -9.30
C ALA A 106 -3.47 -10.82 -8.61
N ASP A 107 -4.59 -10.54 -9.27
CA ASP A 107 -5.94 -10.85 -8.78
C ASP A 107 -6.18 -12.37 -8.73
N ALA A 108 -5.77 -13.09 -9.78
CA ALA A 108 -5.83 -14.55 -9.80
C ALA A 108 -5.02 -15.14 -8.63
N LEU A 109 -3.79 -14.67 -8.44
CA LEU A 109 -2.93 -15.10 -7.33
C LEU A 109 -3.56 -14.82 -5.96
N ALA A 110 -4.12 -13.62 -5.77
CA ALA A 110 -4.79 -13.25 -4.53
C ALA A 110 -5.96 -14.19 -4.19
N LYS A 111 -6.76 -14.57 -5.20
CA LYS A 111 -7.89 -15.50 -5.06
C LYS A 111 -7.43 -16.94 -4.79
N GLU A 112 -6.34 -17.38 -5.39
CA GLU A 112 -5.74 -18.69 -5.09
C GLU A 112 -5.25 -18.77 -3.64
N VAL A 113 -4.51 -17.76 -3.17
CA VAL A 113 -4.06 -17.66 -1.76
C VAL A 113 -5.25 -17.66 -0.81
N ALA A 114 -6.28 -16.87 -1.11
CA ALA A 114 -7.49 -16.80 -0.30
C ALA A 114 -8.20 -18.17 -0.21
N THR A 115 -8.35 -18.84 -1.35
CA THR A 115 -9.04 -20.14 -1.43
C THR A 115 -8.29 -21.19 -0.62
N GLU A 116 -6.97 -21.31 -0.84
CA GLU A 116 -6.16 -22.31 -0.14
C GLU A 116 -6.08 -22.05 1.37
N ALA A 117 -5.93 -20.78 1.78
CA ALA A 117 -5.92 -20.42 3.19
C ALA A 117 -7.29 -20.61 3.85
N ALA A 118 -8.39 -20.36 3.13
CA ALA A 118 -9.74 -20.58 3.64
C ALA A 118 -10.00 -22.08 3.87
N GLU A 119 -9.61 -22.93 2.92
CA GLU A 119 -9.75 -24.39 3.04
C GLU A 119 -8.90 -24.96 4.18
N LYS A 120 -7.65 -24.48 4.34
CA LYS A 120 -6.73 -25.00 5.36
C LYS A 120 -7.04 -24.51 6.77
N PHE A 121 -7.47 -23.26 6.93
CA PHE A 121 -7.52 -22.60 8.24
C PHE A 121 -8.91 -22.09 8.61
N GLY A 122 -9.92 -22.23 7.74
CA GLY A 122 -11.26 -21.69 7.99
C GLY A 122 -11.30 -20.17 8.06
N GLN A 123 -10.28 -19.48 7.52
CA GLN A 123 -10.24 -18.03 7.49
C GLN A 123 -11.15 -17.51 6.36
N PRO A 124 -12.08 -16.57 6.64
CA PRO A 124 -12.93 -15.98 5.61
C PRO A 124 -12.27 -14.74 4.99
N PHE A 125 -12.51 -14.54 3.70
CA PHE A 125 -11.88 -13.48 2.92
C PHE A 125 -12.91 -12.59 2.21
N PHE A 126 -12.65 -11.29 2.25
CA PHE A 126 -13.33 -10.28 1.43
C PHE A 126 -12.38 -9.80 0.34
N LEU A 127 -12.85 -9.78 -0.90
CA LEU A 127 -12.13 -9.20 -2.01
C LEU A 127 -12.21 -7.67 -1.96
N TYR A 128 -11.19 -6.95 -2.46
CA TYR A 128 -11.21 -5.49 -2.49
C TYR A 128 -10.49 -4.91 -3.71
N GLU A 129 -10.62 -3.60 -3.91
CA GLU A 129 -10.04 -2.86 -5.04
C GLU A 129 -10.35 -3.53 -6.39
N ASP A 130 -9.35 -3.88 -7.20
CA ASP A 130 -9.56 -4.44 -8.53
C ASP A 130 -10.17 -5.85 -8.48
N SER A 131 -9.98 -6.58 -7.38
CA SER A 131 -10.57 -7.91 -7.15
C SER A 131 -12.06 -7.90 -6.83
N ALA A 132 -12.59 -6.76 -6.37
CA ALA A 132 -13.99 -6.62 -5.98
C ALA A 132 -14.92 -6.10 -7.09
N LYS A 133 -14.44 -6.05 -8.34
CA LYS A 133 -15.25 -5.60 -9.49
C LYS A 133 -16.47 -6.50 -9.66
N GLY A 134 -17.65 -5.88 -9.64
CA GLY A 134 -18.93 -6.59 -9.84
C GLY A 134 -19.52 -7.20 -8.56
N LEU A 135 -18.86 -7.05 -7.40
CA LEU A 135 -19.40 -7.49 -6.12
C LEU A 135 -20.40 -6.47 -5.54
N LYS A 136 -21.28 -6.96 -4.65
CA LYS A 136 -22.32 -6.13 -4.02
C LYS A 136 -21.76 -5.15 -2.99
N HIS A 137 -20.74 -5.56 -2.23
CA HIS A 137 -20.12 -4.69 -1.24
C HIS A 137 -19.14 -3.70 -1.88
N SER A 138 -18.73 -2.69 -1.10
CA SER A 138 -17.75 -1.71 -1.52
C SER A 138 -16.37 -2.35 -1.73
N ALA A 139 -15.67 -1.96 -2.80
CA ALA A 139 -14.26 -2.28 -3.01
C ALA A 139 -13.31 -1.53 -2.04
N ASN A 140 -13.83 -0.60 -1.24
CA ASN A 140 -13.03 0.22 -0.33
C ASN A 140 -12.77 -0.47 1.01
N LEU A 141 -11.49 -0.57 1.37
CA LEU A 141 -11.04 -1.20 2.61
C LEU A 141 -11.69 -0.66 3.89
N ALA A 142 -11.86 0.67 4.00
CA ALA A 142 -12.44 1.29 5.20
C ALA A 142 -13.93 0.95 5.35
N THR A 143 -14.66 0.82 4.23
CA THR A 143 -16.05 0.37 4.24
C THR A 143 -16.16 -1.10 4.65
N ILE A 144 -15.29 -1.96 4.13
CA ILE A 144 -15.26 -3.40 4.48
C ILE A 144 -14.97 -3.58 5.96
N ARG A 145 -14.00 -2.86 6.51
CA ARG A 145 -13.59 -2.96 7.92
C ARG A 145 -14.46 -2.17 8.91
N LYS A 146 -15.48 -1.47 8.44
CA LYS A 146 -16.38 -0.73 9.32
C LYS A 146 -17.03 -1.69 10.32
N GLY A 147 -16.86 -1.41 11.61
CA GLY A 147 -17.27 -2.28 12.71
C GLY A 147 -16.10 -3.02 13.37
N GLN A 148 -14.94 -3.08 12.71
CA GLN A 148 -13.75 -3.81 13.19
C GLN A 148 -14.06 -5.28 13.51
N PHE A 149 -13.14 -6.01 14.13
CA PHE A 149 -13.34 -7.41 14.52
C PHE A 149 -14.65 -7.61 15.30
N GLU A 150 -14.94 -6.73 16.27
CA GLU A 150 -16.07 -6.84 17.18
C GLU A 150 -17.43 -6.76 16.46
N GLY A 151 -17.54 -5.91 15.45
CA GLY A 151 -18.79 -5.68 14.73
C GLY A 151 -18.97 -6.51 13.45
N MET A 152 -17.95 -7.27 13.01
CA MET A 152 -18.02 -7.98 11.73
C MET A 152 -19.11 -9.06 11.72
N ALA A 153 -19.22 -9.88 12.76
CA ALA A 153 -20.22 -10.95 12.79
C ALA A 153 -21.66 -10.39 12.70
N GLU A 154 -21.94 -9.32 13.44
CA GLU A 154 -23.24 -8.64 13.42
C GLU A 154 -23.51 -7.98 12.07
N LYS A 155 -22.49 -7.35 11.48
CA LYS A 155 -22.57 -6.74 10.15
C LYS A 155 -22.93 -7.77 9.06
N ILE A 156 -22.30 -8.94 9.10
CA ILE A 156 -22.61 -10.05 8.19
C ILE A 156 -24.04 -10.54 8.42
N ALA A 157 -24.44 -10.74 9.67
CA ALA A 157 -25.78 -11.22 10.00
C ALA A 157 -26.89 -10.23 9.64
N ALA A 158 -26.63 -8.92 9.74
CA ALA A 158 -27.61 -7.87 9.47
C ALA A 158 -27.89 -7.69 7.96
N ASP A 159 -26.91 -7.92 7.10
CA ASP A 159 -27.07 -7.88 5.64
C ASP A 159 -26.17 -8.94 4.98
N PRO A 160 -26.58 -10.23 5.01
CA PRO A 160 -25.80 -11.33 4.46
C PRO A 160 -25.64 -11.23 2.95
N GLU A 161 -26.61 -10.63 2.24
CA GLU A 161 -26.52 -10.48 0.79
C GLU A 161 -25.33 -9.63 0.35
N THR A 162 -25.02 -8.59 1.12
CA THR A 162 -23.90 -7.69 0.82
C THR A 162 -22.61 -8.16 1.48
N TRP A 163 -22.68 -8.67 2.71
CA TRP A 163 -21.50 -8.86 3.56
C TRP A 163 -21.09 -10.30 3.80
N THR A 164 -21.68 -11.29 3.13
CA THR A 164 -21.08 -12.65 3.14
C THR A 164 -19.67 -12.59 2.56
N PRO A 165 -18.65 -13.17 3.23
CA PRO A 165 -17.30 -13.28 2.68
C PRO A 165 -17.31 -13.93 1.30
N ASP A 166 -16.49 -13.43 0.38
CA ASP A 166 -16.44 -13.89 -1.01
C ASP A 166 -15.82 -15.29 -1.13
N ILE A 167 -14.88 -15.60 -0.23
CA ILE A 167 -14.15 -16.87 -0.20
C ILE A 167 -14.08 -17.36 1.25
N GLY A 168 -14.35 -18.65 1.46
CA GLY A 168 -14.32 -19.30 2.76
C GLY A 168 -15.67 -19.32 3.49
N PRO A 169 -15.67 -19.51 4.82
CA PRO A 169 -16.90 -19.58 5.61
C PRO A 169 -17.75 -18.32 5.52
N SER A 170 -19.07 -18.47 5.66
CA SER A 170 -20.03 -17.35 5.57
C SER A 170 -20.05 -16.41 6.79
N THR A 171 -19.15 -16.60 7.75
CA THR A 171 -19.01 -15.80 8.98
C THR A 171 -17.53 -15.71 9.37
N ILE A 172 -17.21 -14.87 10.36
CA ILE A 172 -15.84 -14.65 10.83
C ILE A 172 -15.23 -15.89 11.48
N HIS A 173 -13.90 -16.06 11.37
CA HIS A 173 -13.16 -17.02 12.18
C HIS A 173 -13.18 -16.57 13.66
N PRO A 174 -13.48 -17.46 14.64
CA PRO A 174 -13.70 -17.06 16.03
C PRO A 174 -12.56 -16.26 16.67
N THR A 175 -11.31 -16.63 16.41
CA THR A 175 -10.11 -15.94 16.91
C THR A 175 -9.33 -15.22 15.80
N GLY A 176 -9.67 -15.48 14.53
CA GLY A 176 -8.92 -15.06 13.36
C GLY A 176 -9.55 -13.87 12.65
N GLY A 177 -10.83 -13.61 12.95
CA GLY A 177 -11.62 -12.55 12.34
C GLY A 177 -11.90 -12.82 10.87
N ALA A 178 -11.79 -11.78 10.05
CA ALA A 178 -11.85 -11.87 8.60
C ALA A 178 -10.68 -11.14 7.96
N THR A 179 -10.30 -11.53 6.75
CA THR A 179 -9.17 -10.95 6.03
C THR A 179 -9.65 -10.24 4.77
N VAL A 180 -9.13 -9.05 4.48
CA VAL A 180 -9.28 -8.46 3.15
C VAL A 180 -8.13 -8.93 2.25
N ILE A 181 -8.40 -9.31 1.02
CA ILE A 181 -7.37 -9.76 0.07
C ILE A 181 -7.72 -9.29 -1.33
N GLY A 182 -6.72 -9.00 -2.15
CA GLY A 182 -6.99 -8.65 -3.54
C GLY A 182 -5.84 -7.93 -4.20
N ALA A 183 -6.04 -7.62 -5.47
CA ALA A 183 -5.07 -6.93 -6.30
C ALA A 183 -5.38 -5.45 -6.43
N ARG A 184 -4.31 -4.66 -6.59
CA ARG A 184 -4.40 -3.25 -6.93
C ARG A 184 -3.16 -2.79 -7.67
N MET A 185 -3.29 -1.69 -8.39
CA MET A 185 -2.14 -0.98 -8.92
C MET A 185 -1.18 -0.50 -7.82
N PRO A 186 0.13 -0.38 -8.13
CA PRO A 186 1.09 0.26 -7.26
C PRO A 186 0.60 1.64 -6.82
N LEU A 187 0.72 1.89 -5.52
CA LEU A 187 0.37 3.16 -4.92
C LEU A 187 1.65 3.92 -4.64
N ILE A 188 1.71 5.19 -5.04
CA ILE A 188 2.85 6.05 -4.77
C ILE A 188 2.45 7.03 -3.68
N ALA A 189 3.04 6.89 -2.50
CA ALA A 189 2.95 7.88 -1.44
C ALA A 189 3.95 9.00 -1.74
N TYR A 190 3.43 10.17 -2.08
CA TYR A 190 4.20 11.30 -2.55
C TYR A 190 3.81 12.54 -1.76
N ASN A 191 4.80 13.29 -1.31
CA ASN A 191 4.60 14.38 -0.38
C ASN A 191 5.30 15.63 -0.91
N ILE A 192 4.65 16.79 -0.91
CA ILE A 192 5.23 18.04 -1.44
C ILE A 192 5.31 19.07 -0.31
N ASN A 193 6.53 19.52 -0.01
CA ASN A 193 6.81 20.47 1.06
C ASN A 193 6.58 21.90 0.57
N LEU A 194 5.87 22.70 1.36
CA LEU A 194 5.58 24.10 1.08
C LEU A 194 6.44 25.01 1.95
N SER A 195 6.75 26.20 1.45
CA SER A 195 7.53 27.24 2.17
C SER A 195 6.71 27.97 3.25
N THR A 196 5.74 27.29 3.86
CA THR A 196 4.84 27.81 4.89
C THR A 196 4.53 26.70 5.88
N SER A 197 4.23 27.04 7.14
CA SER A 197 3.70 26.12 8.15
C SER A 197 2.16 26.06 8.17
N SER A 198 1.49 26.78 7.27
CA SER A 198 0.02 26.81 7.23
C SER A 198 -0.57 25.53 6.64
N VAL A 199 -1.06 24.66 7.52
CA VAL A 199 -1.83 23.45 7.14
C VAL A 199 -3.09 23.82 6.37
N GLU A 200 -3.70 24.97 6.66
CA GLU A 200 -4.88 25.45 5.94
C GLU A 200 -4.58 25.67 4.45
N ILE A 201 -3.42 26.28 4.13
CA ILE A 201 -2.98 26.45 2.74
C ILE A 201 -2.74 25.09 2.09
N ALA A 202 -2.01 24.20 2.77
CA ALA A 202 -1.77 22.84 2.24
C ALA A 202 -3.07 22.07 2.00
N GLN A 203 -4.06 22.18 2.90
CA GLN A 203 -5.35 21.52 2.75
C GLN A 203 -6.17 22.11 1.60
N LYS A 204 -6.16 23.44 1.40
CA LYS A 204 -6.80 24.08 0.25
C LYS A 204 -6.20 23.60 -1.06
N ILE A 205 -4.87 23.44 -1.13
CA ILE A 205 -4.19 22.88 -2.31
C ILE A 205 -4.54 21.40 -2.49
N ALA A 206 -4.52 20.60 -1.41
CA ALA A 206 -4.91 19.19 -1.44
C ALA A 206 -6.34 19.00 -1.97
N ASP A 207 -7.27 19.87 -1.58
CA ASP A 207 -8.64 19.88 -2.06
C ASP A 207 -8.77 20.18 -3.56
N LYS A 208 -7.80 20.85 -4.19
CA LYS A 208 -7.80 21.04 -5.64
C LYS A 208 -7.37 19.80 -6.42
N ILE A 209 -6.52 18.96 -5.84
CA ILE A 209 -5.95 17.80 -6.54
C ILE A 209 -6.64 16.47 -6.21
N ARG A 210 -7.35 16.36 -5.09
CA ARG A 210 -7.95 15.09 -4.66
C ARG A 210 -9.28 14.79 -5.36
N ASN A 211 -9.49 13.52 -5.72
CA ASN A 211 -10.68 13.05 -6.45
C ASN A 211 -12.01 13.47 -5.80
N ILE A 212 -12.15 13.29 -4.48
CA ILE A 212 -13.41 13.56 -3.75
C ILE A 212 -13.85 15.04 -3.81
N LYS A 213 -12.97 15.95 -4.25
CA LYS A 213 -13.27 17.37 -4.43
C LYS A 213 -13.29 17.79 -5.91
N GLY A 214 -13.31 16.82 -6.83
CA GLY A 214 -13.32 17.06 -8.28
C GLY A 214 -11.94 17.21 -8.90
N GLY A 215 -10.86 16.90 -8.17
CA GLY A 215 -9.49 16.88 -8.68
C GLY A 215 -9.18 15.61 -9.48
N PHE A 216 -7.93 15.15 -9.43
CA PHE A 216 -7.48 13.98 -10.16
C PHE A 216 -8.13 12.70 -9.61
N LYS A 217 -8.71 11.90 -10.52
CA LYS A 217 -9.44 10.66 -10.18
C LYS A 217 -8.63 9.68 -9.33
N TYR A 218 -7.34 9.55 -9.61
CA TYR A 218 -6.44 8.60 -8.94
C TYR A 218 -5.52 9.28 -7.91
N CYS A 219 -5.96 10.40 -7.34
CA CYS A 219 -5.24 11.12 -6.29
C CYS A 219 -6.10 11.24 -5.03
N LYS A 220 -5.56 10.77 -3.90
CA LYS A 220 -6.05 11.08 -2.56
C LYS A 220 -5.02 12.01 -1.92
N ALA A 221 -5.44 13.16 -1.42
CA ALA A 221 -4.52 14.13 -0.81
C ALA A 221 -5.11 14.79 0.43
N MET A 222 -4.23 15.26 1.32
CA MET A 222 -4.55 16.08 2.48
C MET A 222 -3.41 17.00 2.84
N GLY A 223 -3.72 18.11 3.53
CA GLY A 223 -2.72 18.98 4.12
C GLY A 223 -2.31 18.46 5.48
N VAL A 224 -1.01 18.37 5.74
CA VAL A 224 -0.45 17.95 7.03
C VAL A 224 0.65 18.91 7.46
N LEU A 225 0.93 18.96 8.76
CA LEU A 225 2.09 19.65 9.30
C LEU A 225 3.22 18.63 9.48
N LEU A 226 4.36 18.91 8.87
CA LEU A 226 5.60 18.22 9.20
C LEU A 226 6.28 18.98 10.33
N GLU A 227 6.19 18.40 11.53
CA GLU A 227 6.79 18.98 12.74
C GLU A 227 8.26 18.63 12.84
N ASN A 228 9.10 19.64 13.07
CA ASN A 228 10.47 19.45 13.47
C ASN A 228 10.54 19.42 15.01
N LYS A 229 10.89 18.25 15.55
CA LYS A 229 10.92 17.99 17.00
C LYS A 229 11.97 18.83 17.73
N GLU A 230 13.01 19.27 17.05
CA GLU A 230 14.11 20.04 17.64
C GLU A 230 13.88 21.55 17.53
N ASP A 231 13.25 22.00 16.45
CA ASP A 231 13.02 23.42 16.18
C ASP A 231 11.65 23.65 15.52
N PRO A 232 10.59 23.95 16.32
CA PRO A 232 9.25 24.21 15.80
C PRO A 232 9.16 25.36 14.80
N SER A 233 10.14 26.27 14.77
CA SER A 233 10.17 27.36 13.78
C SER A 233 10.43 26.85 12.35
N LYS A 234 10.96 25.62 12.22
CA LYS A 234 11.20 24.91 10.95
C LYS A 234 10.06 23.99 10.54
N ASN A 235 8.92 24.04 11.22
CA ASN A 235 7.73 23.30 10.81
C ASN A 235 7.32 23.74 9.40
N VAL A 236 7.01 22.77 8.54
CA VAL A 236 6.55 23.02 7.18
C VAL A 236 5.23 22.30 6.96
N ALA A 237 4.32 22.96 6.27
CA ALA A 237 3.10 22.33 5.78
C ALA A 237 3.44 21.54 4.53
N GLN A 238 2.80 20.39 4.40
CA GLN A 238 3.03 19.44 3.33
C GLN A 238 1.70 19.06 2.71
N VAL A 239 1.67 18.98 1.38
CA VAL A 239 0.58 18.33 0.66
C VAL A 239 0.95 16.86 0.57
N SER A 240 0.37 16.05 1.46
CA SER A 240 0.57 14.60 1.46
C SER A 240 -0.45 13.94 0.54
N MET A 241 -0.01 13.02 -0.31
CA MET A 241 -0.90 12.34 -1.24
C MET A 241 -0.51 10.89 -1.53
N ASN A 242 -1.52 10.13 -1.93
CA ASN A 242 -1.40 8.80 -2.49
C ASN A 242 -1.92 8.82 -3.93
N LEU A 243 -1.03 8.55 -4.89
CA LEU A 243 -1.39 8.30 -6.28
C LEU A 243 -1.74 6.83 -6.40
N THR A 244 -3.02 6.53 -6.57
CA THR A 244 -3.53 5.15 -6.59
C THR A 244 -3.37 4.49 -7.96
N ASN A 245 -3.03 5.26 -9.00
CA ASN A 245 -2.65 4.74 -10.32
C ASN A 245 -1.80 5.78 -11.06
N TYR A 246 -0.48 5.61 -10.99
CA TYR A 246 0.47 6.56 -11.57
C TYR A 246 0.45 6.62 -13.11
N THR A 247 0.03 5.52 -13.77
CA THR A 247 -0.09 5.46 -15.24
C THR A 247 -1.25 6.30 -15.78
N LYS A 248 -2.22 6.65 -14.91
CA LYS A 248 -3.39 7.49 -15.25
C LYS A 248 -3.32 8.88 -14.65
N THR A 249 -2.60 9.04 -13.54
CA THR A 249 -2.33 10.33 -12.90
C THR A 249 -0.87 10.34 -12.49
N SER A 250 -0.02 10.90 -13.35
CA SER A 250 1.43 10.88 -13.17
C SER A 250 1.90 11.80 -12.05
N ILE A 251 3.06 11.47 -11.47
CA ILE A 251 3.70 12.28 -10.41
C ILE A 251 3.91 13.71 -10.91
N TYR A 252 4.50 13.90 -12.10
CA TYR A 252 4.81 15.22 -12.64
C TYR A 252 3.56 16.09 -12.82
N THR A 253 2.44 15.52 -13.25
CA THR A 253 1.18 16.28 -13.45
C THR A 253 0.67 16.84 -12.13
N VAL A 254 0.65 16.01 -11.08
CA VAL A 254 0.15 16.43 -9.78
C VAL A 254 1.12 17.40 -9.12
N PHE A 255 2.43 17.16 -9.24
CA PHE A 255 3.45 18.06 -8.73
C PHE A 255 3.37 19.46 -9.35
N GLU A 256 3.27 19.57 -10.68
CA GLU A 256 3.13 20.85 -11.37
C GLU A 256 1.81 21.55 -11.00
N THR A 257 0.74 20.80 -10.81
CA THR A 257 -0.54 21.36 -10.35
C THR A 257 -0.43 21.92 -8.93
N VAL A 258 0.22 21.20 -8.00
CA VAL A 258 0.49 21.70 -6.65
C VAL A 258 1.38 22.93 -6.68
N ARG A 259 2.42 22.93 -7.52
CA ARG A 259 3.31 24.09 -7.71
C ARG A 259 2.54 25.31 -8.21
N MET A 260 1.64 25.13 -9.17
CA MET A 260 0.78 26.20 -9.67
C MET A 260 -0.19 26.72 -8.60
N GLU A 261 -0.87 25.84 -7.87
CA GLU A 261 -1.81 26.24 -6.81
C GLU A 261 -1.08 26.91 -5.63
N ALA A 262 0.11 26.45 -5.24
CA ALA A 262 0.92 27.06 -4.19
C ALA A 262 1.27 28.53 -4.51
N ARG A 263 1.63 28.82 -5.77
CA ARG A 263 1.93 30.19 -6.24
C ARG A 263 0.75 31.15 -6.07
N ARG A 264 -0.49 30.68 -6.17
CA ARG A 264 -1.69 31.52 -5.93
C ARG A 264 -1.81 32.02 -4.50
N TYR A 265 -1.17 31.33 -3.56
CA TYR A 265 -1.10 31.72 -2.14
C TYR A 265 0.20 32.45 -1.79
N GLY A 266 1.05 32.77 -2.76
CA GLY A 266 2.37 33.36 -2.52
C GLY A 266 3.36 32.41 -1.85
N VAL A 267 3.12 31.10 -1.94
CA VAL A 267 3.93 30.05 -1.31
C VAL A 267 4.71 29.29 -2.38
N ASN A 268 5.96 28.92 -2.06
CA ASN A 268 6.81 28.13 -2.94
C ASN A 268 6.80 26.66 -2.53
N VAL A 269 7.04 25.79 -3.51
CA VAL A 269 7.38 24.38 -3.26
C VAL A 269 8.87 24.30 -2.91
N MET A 270 9.18 23.76 -1.74
CA MET A 270 10.56 23.60 -1.24
C MET A 270 11.22 22.32 -1.75
N GLY A 271 10.41 21.31 -2.07
CA GLY A 271 10.86 19.99 -2.47
C GLY A 271 9.74 18.98 -2.32
N SER A 272 10.06 17.71 -2.55
CA SER A 272 9.12 16.61 -2.41
C SER A 272 9.81 15.34 -1.94
N GLU A 273 9.03 14.41 -1.42
CA GLU A 273 9.48 13.15 -0.87
C GLU A 273 8.61 12.02 -1.38
N ILE A 274 9.23 10.88 -1.70
CA ILE A 274 8.55 9.62 -1.95
C ILE A 274 8.69 8.79 -0.68
N ILE A 275 7.57 8.29 -0.16
CA ILE A 275 7.55 7.46 1.04
C ILE A 275 7.48 6.00 0.61
N GLY A 276 8.51 5.22 0.94
CA GLY A 276 8.61 3.80 0.60
C GLY A 276 9.08 3.56 -0.83
N LEU A 277 8.50 2.53 -1.48
CA LEU A 277 8.89 2.10 -2.80
C LEU A 277 8.13 2.85 -3.89
N VAL A 278 8.77 3.03 -5.05
CA VAL A 278 8.19 3.66 -6.24
C VAL A 278 8.49 2.83 -7.48
N PRO A 279 7.51 2.58 -8.37
CA PRO A 279 7.78 1.95 -9.66
C PRO A 279 8.75 2.78 -10.49
N LEU A 280 9.77 2.12 -11.07
CA LEU A 280 10.79 2.79 -11.89
C LEU A 280 10.17 3.56 -13.06
N GLN A 281 9.22 2.96 -13.78
CA GLN A 281 8.48 3.63 -14.86
C GLN A 281 7.89 4.99 -14.44
N ALA A 282 7.41 5.14 -13.21
CA ALA A 282 6.85 6.42 -12.75
C ALA A 282 7.90 7.54 -12.70
N LEU A 283 9.17 7.20 -12.41
CA LEU A 283 10.29 8.12 -12.43
C LEU A 283 10.77 8.39 -13.86
N VAL A 284 10.81 7.36 -14.70
CA VAL A 284 11.13 7.48 -16.13
C VAL A 284 10.14 8.43 -16.82
N ASP A 285 8.84 8.31 -16.53
CA ASP A 285 7.81 9.20 -17.05
C ASP A 285 8.05 10.66 -16.65
N CYS A 286 8.52 10.90 -15.41
CA CYS A 286 8.89 12.25 -14.97
C CYS A 286 10.10 12.78 -15.73
N ALA A 287 11.15 11.97 -15.88
CA ALA A 287 12.34 12.35 -16.65
C ALA A 287 11.97 12.67 -18.10
N ALA A 288 11.16 11.82 -18.74
CA ALA A 288 10.67 12.04 -20.10
C ALA A 288 9.91 13.37 -20.23
N TYR A 289 9.01 13.66 -19.28
CA TYR A 289 8.24 14.89 -19.26
C TYR A 289 9.12 16.15 -19.12
N TYR A 290 9.99 16.20 -18.11
CA TYR A 290 10.80 17.41 -17.84
C TYR A 290 11.92 17.64 -18.86
N LEU A 291 12.42 16.58 -19.49
CA LEU A 291 13.46 16.67 -20.53
C LEU A 291 12.87 16.79 -21.95
N GLY A 292 11.55 16.65 -22.11
CA GLY A 292 10.89 16.67 -23.42
C GLY A 292 11.29 15.48 -24.31
N LEU A 293 11.60 14.33 -23.71
CA LEU A 293 12.04 13.14 -24.43
C LEU A 293 10.83 12.39 -24.99
N ASN A 294 10.92 12.03 -26.26
CA ASN A 294 9.94 11.16 -26.91
C ASN A 294 10.44 9.71 -26.85
N ASN A 295 9.54 8.76 -26.58
CA ASN A 295 9.82 7.31 -26.60
C ASN A 295 10.87 6.84 -25.57
N LEU A 296 11.01 7.53 -24.43
CA LEU A 296 11.78 7.00 -23.30
C LEU A 296 10.93 5.92 -22.61
N GLU A 297 11.39 4.68 -22.67
CA GLU A 297 10.77 3.53 -22.02
C GLU A 297 11.71 2.98 -20.95
N GLU A 298 11.16 2.38 -19.89
CA GLU A 298 11.97 1.72 -18.86
C GLU A 298 12.91 0.65 -19.47
N SER A 299 12.45 -0.05 -20.51
CA SER A 299 13.23 -1.03 -21.29
C SER A 299 14.51 -0.44 -21.91
N ASN A 300 14.50 0.86 -22.23
CA ASN A 300 15.62 1.59 -22.82
C ASN A 300 16.53 2.20 -21.73
N CYS A 301 16.07 2.25 -20.48
CA CYS A 301 16.85 2.66 -19.32
C CYS A 301 17.67 1.47 -18.81
N GLY A 302 18.75 1.15 -19.51
CA GLY A 302 19.66 0.09 -19.10
C GLY A 302 20.34 0.40 -17.76
N PHE A 303 19.83 -0.16 -16.67
CA PHE A 303 20.60 -0.37 -15.43
C PHE A 303 21.31 -1.73 -15.51
N GLU A 304 21.99 -2.01 -16.62
CA GLU A 304 22.96 -3.11 -16.62
C GLU A 304 24.14 -2.66 -15.75
N THR A 305 24.64 -3.57 -14.91
CA THR A 305 25.89 -3.48 -14.13
C THR A 305 27.14 -3.40 -15.02
N LYS A 306 27.06 -2.77 -16.19
CA LYS A 306 28.13 -2.55 -17.17
C LYS A 306 28.50 -1.08 -17.34
N PHE A 307 28.39 -0.27 -16.29
CA PHE A 307 29.15 0.97 -16.27
C PHE A 307 30.58 0.65 -15.86
N THR A 308 31.47 0.50 -16.85
CA THR A 308 32.92 0.55 -16.60
C THR A 308 33.32 2.00 -16.31
N THR A 309 34.39 2.19 -15.55
CA THR A 309 34.89 3.46 -15.00
C THR A 309 35.16 4.58 -16.00
N ASP A 310 35.08 4.32 -17.31
CA ASP A 310 35.45 5.28 -18.36
C ASP A 310 34.26 6.10 -18.91
N GLN A 311 33.03 5.85 -18.43
CA GLN A 311 31.84 6.64 -18.78
C GLN A 311 31.30 7.43 -17.58
N VAL A 312 32.22 7.90 -16.73
CA VAL A 312 31.95 8.95 -15.75
C VAL A 312 31.59 10.22 -16.51
N LEU A 313 30.37 10.72 -16.33
CA LEU A 313 30.09 12.14 -16.52
C LEU A 313 30.95 12.89 -15.50
N GLU A 314 32.11 13.38 -15.94
CA GLU A 314 32.85 14.41 -15.21
C GLU A 314 32.02 15.71 -15.33
N THR A 315 31.03 15.86 -14.46
CA THR A 315 30.37 17.14 -14.25
C THR A 315 31.31 18.03 -13.45
N ARG A 316 32.03 18.91 -14.15
CA ARG A 316 32.48 20.16 -13.54
C ARG A 316 31.27 21.11 -13.52
N LEU A 317 30.91 21.49 -12.29
CA LEU A 317 29.81 22.38 -11.87
C LEU A 317 29.39 23.43 -12.89
#